data_AF-A0A6C1EFV3-F1
#
_entry.id   AF-A0A6C1EFV3-F1
#
_cell.length_a   1.000
_cell.length_b   1.000
_cell.length_c   1.000
_cell.angle_alpha   90.00
_cell.angle_beta   90.00
_cell.angle_gamma   90.00
#
_symmetry.space_group_name_H-M   'P 1'
#
loop_
_entity.id
_entity.type
_entity.pdbx_description
1 polymer ?
#
loop_
_entity_poly.entity_id
_entity_poly.type
_entity_poly.pdbx_seq_one_letter_code
_entity_poly.pdbx_strand_id
1 'polypeptide(L)'
;MFSAVGNWIRGSHKDKDFVTKYTADLSQITSRIHQLDAALKKSQTILGQWQSNLTFYGAAFTVLALSYTYWEYHGYWPYLVVTLFLCLGSLILVKWMLTKLYALYNNNRLRKLSKLRAVHQKKLEKLKEETHYNATSSIIQRFSSGDDQNDDAMVLLDDELNAKYQELNNLKTELEKFKKQSHVEGLKKEDSDAWFDKIIGLIAGGNELSSTNSLSPFKKIVCPECHWKSSCYRLADRPVLFVCPQCNHRADEEKERHAIIEAKQAKQDAQPALPEKDKESDLH
;
A
#
# COMPACT_ATOMS: atom_id res chain seq x y z
N MET A 1 -26.55 32.85 32.35
CA MET A 1 -25.64 32.80 31.17
C MET A 1 -25.19 31.37 30.78
N PHE A 2 -25.86 30.30 31.26
CA PHE A 2 -25.42 28.91 30.99
C PHE A 2 -26.21 28.17 29.89
N SER A 3 -27.18 28.80 29.22
CA SER A 3 -27.98 28.15 28.17
C SER A 3 -27.26 28.01 26.82
N ALA A 4 -26.17 28.75 26.58
CA ALA A 4 -25.41 28.68 25.33
C ALA A 4 -24.52 27.43 25.23
N VAL A 5 -24.05 26.89 26.36
CA VAL A 5 -23.17 25.72 26.42
C VAL A 5 -23.92 24.43 26.07
N GLY A 6 -25.20 24.33 26.43
CA GLY A 6 -26.04 23.17 26.12
C GLY A 6 -26.32 22.99 24.62
N ASN A 7 -26.45 24.08 23.87
CA ASN A 7 -26.63 24.02 22.41
C ASN A 7 -25.33 23.64 21.67
N TRP A 8 -24.17 24.00 22.19
CA TRP A 8 -22.88 23.67 21.56
C TRP A 8 -22.54 22.17 21.69
N ILE A 9 -22.79 21.57 22.85
CA ILE A 9 -22.62 20.13 23.07
C ILE A 9 -23.61 19.32 22.21
N ARG A 10 -24.83 19.81 22.04
CA ARG A 10 -25.86 19.17 21.19
C ARG A 10 -25.56 19.27 19.69
N GLY A 11 -24.91 20.36 19.25
CA GLY A 11 -24.40 20.50 17.89
C GLY A 11 -23.24 19.54 17.60
N SER A 12 -22.25 19.49 18.49
CA SER A 12 -21.08 18.61 18.33
C SER A 12 -21.44 17.12 18.25
N HIS A 13 -22.47 16.67 18.97
CA HIS A 13 -22.91 15.28 18.91
C HIS A 13 -23.62 14.94 17.59
N LYS A 14 -24.34 15.90 16.99
CA LYS A 14 -24.95 15.74 15.66
C LYS A 14 -23.89 15.71 14.57
N ASP A 15 -22.87 16.55 14.65
CA ASP A 15 -21.78 16.58 13.67
C ASP A 15 -20.98 15.28 13.70
N LYS A 16 -20.73 14.72 14.90
CA LYS A 16 -20.07 13.41 15.05
C LYS A 16 -20.89 12.28 14.42
N ASP A 17 -22.19 12.22 14.68
CA ASP A 17 -23.09 11.19 14.15
C ASP A 17 -23.29 11.33 12.62
N PHE A 18 -23.25 12.57 12.12
CA PHE A 18 -23.26 12.85 10.69
C PHE A 18 -21.97 12.35 10.01
N VAL A 19 -20.80 12.70 10.56
CA VAL A 19 -19.51 12.29 10.00
C VAL A 19 -19.32 10.77 10.04
N THR A 20 -19.75 10.08 11.11
CA THR A 20 -19.65 8.61 11.19
C THR A 20 -20.53 7.93 10.13
N LYS A 21 -21.76 8.42 9.92
CA LYS A 21 -22.65 7.90 8.87
C LYS A 21 -22.06 8.07 7.47
N TYR A 22 -21.49 9.23 7.17
CA TYR A 22 -20.86 9.48 5.87
C TYR A 22 -19.57 8.67 5.68
N THR A 23 -18.79 8.47 6.75
CA THR A 23 -17.60 7.63 6.72
C THR A 23 -17.96 6.17 6.42
N ALA A 24 -19.05 5.67 6.99
CA ALA A 24 -19.58 4.34 6.70
C ALA A 24 -20.11 4.22 5.25
N ASP A 25 -20.80 5.24 4.75
CA ASP A 25 -21.28 5.29 3.36
C ASP A 25 -20.11 5.34 2.36
N LEU A 26 -19.06 6.12 2.65
CA LEU A 26 -17.86 6.23 1.82
C LEU A 26 -17.10 4.89 1.80
N SER A 27 -16.88 4.26 2.95
CA SER A 27 -16.21 2.94 3.01
C SER A 27 -17.02 1.84 2.31
N GLN A 28 -18.35 1.89 2.36
CA GLN A 28 -19.20 0.98 1.61
C GLN A 28 -19.10 1.21 0.09
N ILE A 29 -18.99 2.45 -0.37
CA ILE A 29 -18.81 2.76 -1.79
C ILE A 29 -17.41 2.34 -2.25
N THR A 30 -16.37 2.65 -1.49
CA THR A 30 -14.99 2.28 -1.76
C THR A 30 -14.81 0.76 -1.82
N SER A 31 -15.36 0.00 -0.87
CA SER A 31 -15.31 -1.47 -0.92
C SER A 31 -16.02 -2.06 -2.14
N ARG A 32 -17.16 -1.47 -2.58
CA ARG A 32 -17.82 -1.87 -3.83
C ARG A 32 -17.00 -1.54 -5.06
N ILE A 33 -16.25 -0.43 -5.06
CA ILE A 33 -15.32 -0.08 -6.14
C ILE A 33 -14.20 -1.12 -6.18
N HIS A 34 -13.53 -1.43 -5.06
CA HIS A 34 -12.47 -2.45 -5.01
C HIS A 34 -12.95 -3.84 -5.42
N GLN A 35 -14.14 -4.26 -4.98
CA GLN A 35 -14.71 -5.55 -5.42
C GLN A 35 -14.93 -5.58 -6.94
N LEU A 36 -15.40 -4.48 -7.53
CA LEU A 36 -15.58 -4.36 -8.97
C LEU A 36 -14.23 -4.35 -9.69
N ASP A 37 -13.25 -3.59 -9.22
CA ASP A 37 -11.91 -3.51 -9.81
C ASP A 37 -11.13 -4.83 -9.70
N ALA A 38 -11.18 -5.50 -8.55
CA ALA A 38 -10.60 -6.84 -8.39
C ALA A 38 -11.25 -7.86 -9.35
N ALA A 39 -12.57 -7.80 -9.49
CA ALA A 39 -13.29 -8.65 -10.44
C ALA A 39 -13.01 -8.29 -11.90
N LEU A 40 -12.65 -7.04 -12.21
CA LEU A 40 -12.20 -6.62 -13.54
C LEU A 40 -10.77 -7.12 -13.83
N LYS A 41 -9.83 -6.94 -12.88
CA LYS A 41 -8.45 -7.44 -12.98
C LYS A 41 -8.43 -8.96 -13.15
N LYS A 42 -9.19 -9.70 -12.32
CA LYS A 42 -9.31 -11.17 -12.43
C LYS A 42 -9.90 -11.61 -13.77
N SER A 43 -10.90 -10.90 -14.27
CA SER A 43 -11.46 -11.13 -15.61
C SER A 43 -10.41 -10.95 -16.70
N GLN A 44 -9.60 -9.88 -16.62
CA GLN A 44 -8.57 -9.57 -17.59
C GLN A 44 -7.44 -10.62 -17.61
N THR A 45 -7.00 -11.10 -16.44
CA THR A 45 -5.96 -12.15 -16.37
C THR A 45 -6.47 -13.48 -16.90
N ILE A 46 -7.69 -13.88 -16.53
CA ILE A 46 -8.34 -15.09 -17.05
C ILE A 46 -8.44 -15.03 -18.57
N LEU A 47 -8.74 -13.87 -19.16
CA LEU A 47 -8.83 -13.71 -20.61
C LEU A 47 -7.49 -13.82 -21.31
N GLY A 48 -6.43 -13.26 -20.75
CA GLY A 48 -5.08 -13.45 -21.30
C GLY A 48 -4.73 -14.93 -21.37
N GLN A 49 -5.07 -15.68 -20.31
CA GLN A 49 -4.85 -17.11 -20.24
C GLN A 49 -5.75 -17.90 -21.20
N TRP A 50 -7.04 -17.56 -21.31
CA TRP A 50 -7.96 -18.16 -22.27
C TRP A 50 -7.57 -17.86 -23.72
N GLN A 51 -7.12 -16.65 -24.02
CA GLN A 51 -6.67 -16.27 -25.35
C GLN A 51 -5.43 -17.06 -25.77
N SER A 52 -4.48 -17.26 -24.86
CA SER A 52 -3.30 -18.10 -25.08
C SER A 52 -3.69 -19.57 -25.30
N ASN A 53 -4.53 -20.11 -24.42
CA ASN A 53 -5.02 -21.49 -24.54
C ASN A 53 -5.79 -21.71 -25.84
N LEU A 54 -6.66 -20.77 -26.24
CA LEU A 54 -7.44 -20.87 -27.48
C LEU A 54 -6.57 -20.79 -28.73
N THR A 55 -5.46 -20.04 -28.70
CA THR A 55 -4.48 -20.09 -29.80
C THR A 55 -3.75 -21.42 -29.87
N PHE A 56 -3.39 -22.02 -28.72
CA PHE A 56 -2.73 -23.32 -28.67
C PHE A 56 -3.65 -24.46 -29.16
N TYR A 57 -4.87 -24.55 -28.63
CA TYR A 57 -5.85 -25.55 -29.06
C TYR A 57 -6.30 -25.33 -30.51
N GLY A 58 -6.44 -24.08 -30.93
CA GLY A 58 -6.75 -23.74 -32.32
C GLY A 58 -5.66 -24.20 -33.28
N ALA A 59 -4.38 -23.97 -32.95
CA ALA A 59 -3.26 -24.45 -33.76
C ALA A 59 -3.22 -25.99 -33.81
N ALA A 60 -3.38 -26.68 -32.68
CA ALA A 60 -3.44 -28.15 -32.65
C ALA A 60 -4.58 -28.70 -33.52
N PHE A 61 -5.77 -28.09 -33.46
CA PHE A 61 -6.91 -28.47 -34.29
C PHE A 61 -6.63 -28.25 -35.78
N THR A 62 -5.97 -27.15 -36.16
CA THR A 62 -5.61 -26.89 -37.57
C THR A 62 -4.66 -27.96 -38.12
N VAL A 63 -3.69 -28.41 -37.33
CA VAL A 63 -2.73 -29.45 -37.73
C VAL A 63 -3.44 -30.79 -37.90
N LEU A 64 -4.34 -31.16 -36.98
CA LEU A 64 -5.13 -32.38 -37.07
C LEU A 64 -6.07 -32.37 -38.29
N ALA A 65 -6.75 -31.25 -38.54
CA ALA A 65 -7.64 -31.11 -39.70
C ALA A 65 -6.87 -31.22 -41.02
N LEU A 66 -5.70 -30.58 -41.13
CA LEU A 66 -4.85 -30.67 -42.31
C LEU A 66 -4.32 -32.10 -42.52
N SER A 67 -3.87 -32.76 -41.46
CA SER A 67 -3.42 -34.16 -41.48
C SER A 67 -4.50 -35.11 -41.99
N TYR A 68 -5.74 -34.95 -41.50
CA TYR A 68 -6.89 -35.75 -41.95
C TYR A 68 -7.21 -35.51 -43.44
N THR A 69 -7.27 -34.26 -43.88
CA THR A 69 -7.56 -33.95 -45.29
C THR A 69 -6.46 -34.39 -46.25
N TYR A 70 -5.22 -34.43 -45.79
CA TYR A 70 -4.09 -34.94 -46.57
C TYR A 70 -4.19 -36.45 -46.79
N TRP A 71 -4.61 -37.20 -45.78
CA TRP A 71 -4.81 -38.64 -45.86
C TRP A 71 -5.95 -39.01 -46.84
N GLU A 72 -7.10 -38.34 -46.73
CA GLU A 72 -8.31 -38.68 -47.48
C GLU A 72 -8.23 -38.23 -48.96
N TYR A 73 -7.66 -37.05 -49.23
CA TYR A 73 -7.66 -36.43 -50.56
C TYR A 73 -6.25 -36.30 -51.14
N HIS A 74 -5.50 -37.41 -51.07
CA HIS A 74 -4.10 -37.56 -51.47
C HIS A 74 -3.89 -37.34 -53.00
N GLY A 75 -4.16 -36.13 -53.51
CA GLY A 75 -4.07 -35.79 -54.94
C GLY A 75 -4.72 -34.46 -55.35
N TYR A 76 -5.65 -33.89 -54.56
CA TYR A 76 -6.33 -32.63 -54.89
C TYR A 76 -5.85 -31.46 -54.01
N TRP A 77 -4.79 -30.77 -54.49
CA TRP A 77 -4.23 -29.56 -53.88
C TRP A 77 -5.24 -28.45 -53.48
N PRO A 78 -6.30 -28.13 -54.27
CA PRO A 78 -7.19 -27.04 -53.88
C PRO A 78 -7.99 -27.33 -52.60
N TYR A 79 -8.25 -28.60 -52.27
CA TYR A 79 -9.01 -28.96 -51.07
C TYR A 79 -8.22 -28.67 -49.78
N LEU A 80 -6.90 -28.88 -49.80
CA LEU A 80 -6.00 -28.51 -48.70
C LEU A 80 -5.99 -27.00 -48.46
N VAL A 81 -5.90 -26.22 -49.55
CA VAL A 81 -5.88 -24.76 -49.47
C VAL A 81 -7.21 -24.23 -48.92
N VAL A 82 -8.34 -24.71 -49.43
CA VAL A 82 -9.67 -24.32 -48.94
C VAL A 82 -9.85 -24.66 -47.46
N THR A 83 -9.46 -25.86 -47.04
CA THR A 83 -9.56 -26.29 -45.63
C THR A 83 -8.71 -25.40 -44.71
N LEU A 84 -7.49 -25.07 -45.13
CA LEU A 84 -6.59 -24.19 -44.38
C LEU A 84 -7.22 -22.79 -44.18
N PHE A 85 -7.75 -22.18 -45.25
CA PHE A 85 -8.41 -20.88 -45.15
C PHE A 85 -9.68 -20.93 -44.28
N LEU A 86 -10.44 -22.02 -44.35
CA LEU A 86 -11.67 -22.19 -43.57
C LEU A 86 -11.36 -22.34 -42.07
N CYS A 87 -10.31 -23.08 -41.72
CA CYS A 87 -9.84 -23.21 -40.33
C CYS A 87 -9.24 -21.89 -39.81
N LEU A 88 -8.40 -21.20 -40.58
CA LEU A 88 -7.85 -19.91 -40.15
C LEU A 88 -8.95 -18.86 -40.01
N GLY A 89 -9.88 -18.82 -40.97
CA GLY A 89 -11.04 -17.94 -40.95
C GLY A 89 -11.90 -18.16 -39.72
N SER A 90 -12.22 -19.42 -39.38
CA SER A 90 -13.04 -19.73 -38.20
C SER A 90 -12.35 -19.34 -36.89
N LEU A 91 -11.03 -19.56 -36.74
CA LEU A 91 -10.28 -19.12 -35.55
C LEU A 91 -10.28 -17.60 -35.38
N ILE A 92 -10.09 -16.86 -36.48
CA ILE A 92 -10.14 -15.39 -36.47
C ILE A 92 -11.53 -14.91 -36.09
N LEU A 93 -12.57 -15.51 -36.67
CA LEU A 93 -13.97 -15.16 -36.40
C LEU A 93 -14.33 -15.39 -34.94
N VAL A 94 -14.00 -16.56 -34.39
CA VAL A 94 -14.23 -16.90 -32.98
C VAL A 94 -13.49 -15.91 -32.07
N LYS A 95 -12.21 -15.64 -32.34
CA LYS A 95 -11.43 -14.68 -31.55
C LYS A 95 -12.01 -13.27 -31.59
N TRP A 96 -12.43 -12.82 -32.77
CA TRP A 96 -13.07 -11.52 -32.94
C TRP A 96 -14.40 -11.44 -32.19
N MET A 97 -15.22 -12.49 -32.27
CA MET A 97 -16.51 -12.57 -31.59
C MET A 97 -16.33 -12.52 -30.06
N LEU A 98 -15.40 -13.32 -29.51
CA LEU A 98 -15.08 -13.32 -28.08
C LEU A 98 -14.61 -11.95 -27.58
N THR A 99 -13.69 -11.31 -28.32
CA THR A 99 -13.18 -9.98 -27.94
C THR A 99 -14.26 -8.91 -27.97
N LYS A 100 -15.18 -8.94 -28.95
CA LYS A 100 -16.30 -8.01 -29.05
C LYS A 100 -17.33 -8.20 -27.93
N LEU A 101 -17.74 -9.44 -27.67
CA LEU A 101 -18.64 -9.74 -26.55
C LEU A 101 -18.04 -9.29 -25.22
N TYR A 102 -16.76 -9.58 -25.02
CA TYR A 102 -16.06 -9.15 -23.82
C TYR A 102 -15.99 -7.63 -23.70
N ALA A 103 -15.63 -6.94 -24.77
CA ALA A 103 -15.56 -5.48 -24.79
C ALA A 103 -16.92 -4.85 -24.41
N LEU A 104 -18.02 -5.39 -24.93
CA LEU A 104 -19.38 -4.96 -24.57
C LEU A 104 -19.68 -5.20 -23.08
N TYR A 105 -19.40 -6.40 -22.58
CA TYR A 105 -19.62 -6.75 -21.17
C TYR A 105 -18.80 -5.85 -20.24
N ASN A 106 -17.51 -5.65 -20.56
CA ASN A 106 -16.60 -4.84 -19.77
C ASN A 106 -16.99 -3.36 -19.79
N ASN A 107 -17.38 -2.81 -20.94
CA ASN A 107 -17.76 -1.40 -21.07
C ASN A 107 -18.97 -1.04 -20.20
N ASN A 108 -19.93 -1.97 -20.05
CA ASN A 108 -21.04 -1.79 -19.11
C ASN A 108 -20.59 -1.77 -17.64
N ARG A 109 -19.61 -2.60 -17.25
CA ARG A 109 -19.04 -2.60 -15.90
C ARG A 109 -18.21 -1.34 -15.64
N LEU A 110 -17.39 -0.90 -16.59
CA LEU A 110 -16.64 0.36 -16.54
C LEU A 110 -17.56 1.59 -16.40
N ARG A 111 -18.71 1.58 -17.10
CA ARG A 111 -19.74 2.62 -16.93
C ARG A 111 -20.38 2.62 -15.55
N LYS A 112 -20.61 1.45 -14.94
CA LYS A 112 -21.10 1.38 -13.54
C LYS A 112 -20.04 1.90 -12.58
N LEU A 113 -18.78 1.57 -12.81
CA LEU A 113 -17.66 1.99 -11.98
C LEU A 113 -17.47 3.51 -12.01
N SER A 114 -17.42 4.11 -13.20
CA SER A 114 -17.35 5.57 -13.36
C SER A 114 -18.53 6.30 -12.72
N LYS A 115 -19.75 5.74 -12.80
CA LYS A 115 -20.92 6.27 -12.07
C LYS A 115 -20.73 6.20 -10.54
N LEU A 116 -20.21 5.09 -10.01
CA LEU A 116 -19.92 4.96 -8.58
C LEU A 116 -18.85 5.96 -8.13
N ARG A 117 -17.77 6.15 -8.90
CA ARG A 117 -16.74 7.16 -8.63
C ARG A 117 -17.32 8.58 -8.66
N ALA A 118 -18.21 8.88 -9.61
CA ALA A 118 -18.88 10.19 -9.66
C ALA A 118 -19.80 10.41 -8.44
N VAL A 119 -20.50 9.38 -7.97
CA VAL A 119 -21.32 9.47 -6.74
C VAL A 119 -20.42 9.67 -5.51
N HIS A 120 -19.29 8.98 -5.45
CA HIS A 120 -18.29 9.14 -4.39
C HIS A 120 -17.77 10.59 -4.33
N GLN A 121 -17.37 11.15 -5.48
CA GLN A 121 -16.87 12.53 -5.57
C GLN A 121 -17.92 13.56 -5.15
N LYS A 122 -19.17 13.41 -5.61
CA LYS A 122 -20.28 14.30 -5.22
C LYS A 122 -20.56 14.26 -3.72
N LYS A 123 -20.50 13.08 -3.09
CA LYS A 123 -20.69 12.96 -1.64
C LYS A 123 -19.53 13.60 -0.86
N LEU A 124 -18.31 13.50 -1.37
CA LEU A 124 -17.12 14.11 -0.77
C LEU A 124 -17.19 15.65 -0.86
N GLU A 125 -17.61 16.19 -2.00
CA GLU A 125 -17.84 17.63 -2.17
C GLU A 125 -18.92 18.15 -1.23
N LYS A 126 -20.05 17.43 -1.11
CA LYS A 126 -21.12 17.78 -0.18
C LYS A 126 -20.66 17.76 1.28
N LEU A 127 -19.83 16.80 1.65
CA LEU A 127 -19.21 16.75 2.98
C LEU A 127 -18.30 17.97 3.21
N LYS A 128 -17.51 18.36 2.20
CA LYS A 128 -16.63 19.54 2.25
C LYS A 128 -17.40 20.85 2.39
N GLU A 129 -18.59 20.94 1.82
CA GLU A 129 -19.48 22.10 1.93
C GLU A 129 -20.17 22.18 3.31
N GLU A 130 -20.59 21.04 3.86
CA GLU A 130 -21.36 20.98 5.11
C GLU A 130 -20.49 20.94 6.38
N THR A 131 -19.23 20.48 6.32
CA THR A 131 -18.34 20.40 7.50
C THR A 131 -17.15 21.37 7.42
N HIS A 132 -16.98 22.19 8.47
CA HIS A 132 -15.82 23.07 8.62
C HIS A 132 -14.49 22.30 8.47
N TYR A 133 -13.57 22.87 7.69
CA TYR A 133 -12.32 22.31 7.15
C TYR A 133 -11.52 21.35 8.06
N ASN A 134 -11.54 21.55 9.39
CA ASN A 134 -10.74 20.78 10.34
C ASN A 134 -11.17 19.32 10.52
N ALA A 135 -12.47 19.02 10.52
CA ALA A 135 -12.95 17.63 10.59
C ALA A 135 -12.82 16.92 9.24
N THR A 136 -12.86 17.70 8.16
CA THR A 136 -12.91 17.21 6.78
C THR A 136 -11.53 17.00 6.19
N SER A 137 -10.47 17.67 6.66
CA SER A 137 -9.13 17.59 6.06
C SER A 137 -8.56 16.17 6.08
N SER A 138 -8.70 15.43 7.19
CA SER A 138 -8.20 14.06 7.30
C SER A 138 -9.00 13.07 6.44
N ILE A 139 -10.32 13.26 6.35
CA ILE A 139 -11.22 12.44 5.52
C ILE A 139 -10.95 12.72 4.04
N ILE A 140 -10.85 13.99 3.65
CA ILE A 140 -10.52 14.41 2.29
C ILE A 140 -9.15 13.86 1.90
N GLN A 141 -8.12 13.93 2.74
CA GLN A 141 -6.81 13.38 2.39
C GLN A 141 -6.85 11.87 2.16
N ARG A 142 -7.65 11.12 2.94
CA ARG A 142 -7.83 9.67 2.74
C ARG A 142 -8.61 9.33 1.46
N PHE A 143 -9.63 10.11 1.10
CA PHE A 143 -10.55 9.78 0.01
C PHE A 143 -10.34 10.57 -1.30
N SER A 144 -9.63 11.70 -1.25
CA SER A 144 -9.28 12.56 -2.41
C SER A 144 -8.00 12.11 -3.10
N SER A 145 -7.14 11.35 -2.41
CA SER A 145 -5.92 10.75 -2.96
C SER A 145 -6.30 9.47 -3.74
N GLY A 146 -7.15 9.61 -4.75
CA GLY A 146 -7.77 8.49 -5.45
C GLY A 146 -6.75 7.47 -5.98
N ASP A 147 -6.88 6.24 -5.47
CA ASP A 147 -6.84 4.90 -6.11
C ASP A 147 -5.77 4.52 -7.16
N ASP A 148 -4.91 5.40 -7.67
CA ASP A 148 -3.92 5.03 -8.69
C ASP A 148 -2.51 4.73 -8.14
N GLN A 149 -2.28 4.97 -6.84
CA GLN A 149 -1.09 4.50 -6.16
C GLN A 149 -1.39 4.44 -4.66
N ASN A 150 -1.38 3.23 -4.11
CA ASN A 150 -1.28 2.88 -2.69
C ASN A 150 -2.53 2.32 -1.99
N ASP A 151 -2.85 1.07 -2.30
CA ASP A 151 -3.41 0.17 -1.28
C ASP A 151 -2.45 0.07 -0.06
N ASP A 152 -1.13 0.05 -0.30
CA ASP A 152 -0.10 -0.06 0.74
C ASP A 152 0.05 1.19 1.63
N ALA A 153 -0.12 2.39 1.08
CA ALA A 153 -0.12 3.62 1.88
C ALA A 153 -1.43 3.86 2.63
N MET A 154 -2.56 3.25 2.23
CA MET A 154 -3.74 3.25 3.10
C MET A 154 -3.47 2.40 4.35
N VAL A 155 -2.81 1.25 4.20
CA VAL A 155 -2.42 0.39 5.33
C VAL A 155 -1.37 1.10 6.21
N LEU A 156 -0.32 1.66 5.60
CA LEU A 156 0.73 2.41 6.30
C LEU A 156 0.18 3.63 7.06
N LEU A 157 -0.81 4.33 6.50
CA LEU A 157 -1.44 5.49 7.14
C LEU A 157 -2.39 5.09 8.28
N ASP A 158 -3.09 3.95 8.16
CA ASP A 158 -3.94 3.41 9.23
C ASP A 158 -3.09 2.96 10.43
N ASP A 159 -1.94 2.33 10.15
CA ASP A 159 -0.94 1.96 11.15
C ASP A 159 -0.34 3.19 11.86
N GLU A 160 -0.01 4.24 11.10
CA GLU A 160 0.47 5.52 11.64
C GLU A 160 -0.57 6.21 12.53
N LEU A 161 -1.84 6.23 12.08
CA LEU A 161 -2.94 6.80 12.87
C LEU A 161 -3.15 6.03 14.17
N ASN A 162 -3.11 4.70 14.10
CA ASN A 162 -3.32 3.85 15.27
C ASN A 162 -2.19 4.04 16.30
N ALA A 163 -0.93 4.17 15.83
CA ALA A 163 0.20 4.52 16.67
C ALA A 163 0.00 5.90 17.37
N LYS A 164 -0.46 6.91 16.63
CA LYS A 164 -0.77 8.24 17.20
C LYS A 164 -1.92 8.21 18.22
N TYR A 165 -2.94 7.39 17.99
CA TYR A 165 -4.02 7.18 18.97
C TYR A 165 -3.53 6.51 20.25
N GLN A 166 -2.63 5.54 20.15
CA GLN A 166 -2.01 4.90 21.32
C GLN A 166 -1.15 5.89 22.10
N GLU A 167 -0.35 6.72 21.44
CA GLU A 167 0.43 7.80 22.07
C GLU A 167 -0.47 8.76 22.86
N LEU A 168 -1.58 9.21 22.26
CA LEU A 168 -2.54 10.10 22.92
C LEU A 168 -3.22 9.46 24.13
N ASN A 169 -3.60 8.18 24.04
CA ASN A 169 -4.21 7.46 25.16
C ASN A 169 -3.21 7.27 26.31
N ASN A 170 -1.96 6.95 26.02
CA ASN A 170 -0.91 6.85 27.02
C ASN A 170 -0.70 8.19 27.74
N LEU A 171 -0.58 9.30 26.99
CA LEU A 171 -0.46 10.65 27.56
C LEU A 171 -1.66 11.03 28.43
N LYS A 172 -2.88 10.68 28.00
CA LYS A 172 -4.09 10.90 28.79
C LYS A 172 -4.04 10.13 30.11
N THR A 173 -3.59 8.88 30.09
CA THR A 173 -3.48 8.06 31.30
C THR A 173 -2.38 8.57 32.25
N GLU A 174 -1.26 9.09 31.71
CA GLU A 174 -0.22 9.75 32.50
C GLU A 174 -0.76 11.03 33.16
N LEU A 175 -1.51 11.86 32.42
CA LEU A 175 -2.15 13.05 32.95
C LEU A 175 -3.14 12.72 34.07
N GLU A 176 -3.94 11.66 33.92
CA GLU A 176 -4.84 11.20 34.98
C GLU A 176 -4.09 10.68 36.21
N LYS A 177 -2.93 10.03 36.04
CA LYS A 177 -2.06 9.61 37.15
C LYS A 177 -1.47 10.82 37.87
N PHE A 178 -0.93 11.80 37.14
CA PHE A 178 -0.42 13.05 37.73
C PHE A 178 -1.52 13.85 38.42
N LYS A 179 -2.73 13.90 37.86
CA LYS A 179 -3.89 14.55 38.49
C LYS A 179 -4.31 13.86 39.79
N LYS A 180 -4.24 12.53 39.86
CA LYS A 180 -4.52 11.77 41.09
C LYS A 180 -3.40 11.94 42.12
N GLN A 181 -2.14 11.96 41.69
CA GLN A 181 -0.98 12.12 42.57
C GLN A 181 -0.88 13.53 43.15
N SER A 182 -1.14 14.56 42.34
CA SER A 182 -1.23 15.97 42.79
C SER A 182 -2.36 16.27 43.77
N HIS A 183 -3.43 15.47 43.76
CA HIS A 183 -4.53 15.59 44.72
C HIS A 183 -4.19 14.90 46.07
N VAL A 184 -3.19 14.01 46.10
CA VAL A 184 -2.83 13.22 47.31
C VAL A 184 -1.59 13.79 48.00
N GLU A 185 -0.62 14.31 47.25
CA GLU A 185 0.58 14.97 47.78
C GLU A 185 0.78 16.30 47.05
N GLY A 186 0.86 17.41 47.80
CA GLY A 186 1.04 18.74 47.25
C GLY A 186 2.25 18.82 46.30
N LEU A 187 2.04 19.39 45.11
CA LEU A 187 3.01 19.37 43.99
C LEU A 187 4.41 19.84 44.37
N LYS A 188 5.42 19.03 44.03
CA LYS A 188 6.76 19.53 43.70
C LYS A 188 6.68 20.12 42.28
N LYS A 189 6.98 21.42 42.14
CA LYS A 189 6.93 22.17 40.87
C LYS A 189 7.80 21.55 39.76
N GLU A 190 8.91 20.92 40.14
CA GLU A 190 9.90 20.37 39.21
C GLU A 190 9.34 19.25 38.32
N ASP A 191 8.48 18.37 38.85
CA ASP A 191 7.91 17.26 38.09
C ASP A 191 6.84 17.72 37.09
N SER A 192 6.14 18.82 37.42
CA SER A 192 5.16 19.45 36.53
C SER A 192 5.84 20.16 35.38
N ASP A 193 6.90 20.94 35.65
CA ASP A 193 7.64 21.67 34.63
C ASP A 193 8.35 20.71 33.66
N ALA A 194 8.93 19.61 34.16
CA ALA A 194 9.52 18.57 33.30
C ALA A 194 8.49 17.89 32.37
N TRP A 195 7.25 17.72 32.84
CA TRP A 195 6.15 17.19 32.03
C TRP A 195 5.68 18.19 30.97
N PHE A 196 5.55 19.48 31.34
CA PHE A 196 5.20 20.55 30.40
C PHE A 196 6.27 20.74 29.32
N ASP A 197 7.55 20.71 29.68
CA ASP A 197 8.67 20.81 28.72
C ASP A 197 8.71 19.63 27.76
N LYS A 198 8.39 18.41 28.22
CA LYS A 198 8.29 17.22 27.37
C LYS A 198 7.16 17.37 26.34
N ILE A 199 6.03 17.97 26.73
CA ILE A 199 4.89 18.23 25.84
C ILE A 199 5.19 19.35 24.85
N ILE A 200 5.79 20.45 25.30
CA ILE A 200 6.21 21.54 24.41
C ILE A 200 7.24 21.01 23.40
N GLY A 201 8.19 20.17 23.84
CA GLY A 201 9.16 19.52 22.97
C GLY A 201 8.51 18.61 21.92
N LEU A 202 7.45 17.88 22.27
CA LEU A 202 6.70 17.02 21.35
C LEU A 202 5.84 17.83 20.36
N ILE A 203 5.19 18.89 20.81
CA ILE A 203 4.36 19.78 19.95
C ILE A 203 5.25 20.60 19.00
N ALA A 204 6.47 20.92 19.42
CA ALA A 204 7.46 21.63 18.61
C ALA A 204 8.30 20.73 17.67
N GLY A 205 8.03 19.42 17.60
CA GLY A 205 8.75 18.48 16.71
C GLY A 205 10.16 18.10 17.17
N GLY A 206 10.48 18.26 18.46
CA GLY A 206 11.83 18.10 19.01
C GLY A 206 12.39 16.66 19.05
N ASN A 207 11.62 15.65 18.69
CA ASN A 207 12.06 14.25 18.68
C ASN A 207 12.75 13.82 17.37
N GLU A 208 12.80 14.67 16.35
CA GLU A 208 13.48 14.36 15.09
C GLU A 208 15.02 14.35 15.21
N LEU A 209 15.58 15.06 16.20
CA LEU A 209 17.03 15.24 16.39
C LEU A 209 17.67 14.23 17.36
N SER A 210 16.87 13.64 18.26
CA SER A 210 17.36 12.75 19.34
C SER A 210 16.93 11.29 19.19
N SER A 211 16.11 10.98 18.20
CA SER A 211 15.67 9.61 17.96
C SER A 211 16.81 8.77 17.40
N THR A 212 17.21 7.76 18.16
CA THR A 212 18.09 6.66 17.74
C THR A 212 17.39 5.71 16.77
N ASN A 213 16.12 5.93 16.42
CA ASN A 213 15.44 5.14 15.41
C ASN A 213 16.00 5.44 14.03
N SER A 214 16.13 4.39 13.21
CA SER A 214 16.73 4.38 11.87
C SER A 214 16.00 5.22 10.81
N LEU A 215 15.06 6.07 11.21
CA LEU A 215 14.19 6.86 10.34
C LEU A 215 14.20 8.37 10.68
N SER A 216 15.17 8.84 11.46
CA SER A 216 15.45 10.28 11.51
C SER A 216 16.38 10.64 10.33
N PRO A 217 16.10 11.71 9.58
CA PRO A 217 16.99 12.15 8.51
C PRO A 217 18.35 12.59 9.05
N PHE A 218 18.47 12.86 10.35
CA PHE A 218 19.68 13.33 11.02
C PHE A 218 20.20 12.31 12.04
N LYS A 219 21.38 11.73 11.79
CA LYS A 219 22.09 10.85 12.73
C LYS A 219 23.23 11.60 13.38
N LYS A 220 23.34 11.53 14.71
CA LYS A 220 24.47 12.11 15.45
C LYS A 220 25.76 11.33 15.16
N ILE A 221 26.85 12.03 14.83
CA ILE A 221 28.14 11.38 14.58
C ILE A 221 28.80 11.08 15.93
N VAL A 222 29.02 9.79 16.20
CA VAL A 222 29.69 9.28 17.39
C VAL A 222 30.89 8.47 16.91
N CYS A 223 32.08 8.74 17.46
CA CYS A 223 33.27 7.97 17.15
C CYS A 223 33.11 6.51 17.64
N PRO A 224 33.39 5.49 16.81
CA PRO A 224 33.26 4.08 17.22
C PRO A 224 34.29 3.67 18.28
N GLU A 225 35.51 4.23 18.24
CA GLU A 225 36.59 3.81 19.15
C GLU A 225 36.57 4.54 20.49
N CYS A 226 36.41 5.86 20.48
CA CYS A 226 36.52 6.68 21.70
C CYS A 226 35.17 7.17 22.23
N HIS A 227 34.06 6.81 21.57
CA HIS A 227 32.69 7.23 21.89
C HIS A 227 32.50 8.74 22.08
N TRP A 228 33.41 9.55 21.52
CA TRP A 228 33.30 11.00 21.57
C TRP A 228 32.08 11.45 20.77
N LYS A 229 31.23 12.24 21.43
CA LYS A 229 29.98 12.75 20.89
C LYS A 229 30.27 14.08 20.22
N SER A 230 30.31 14.11 18.89
CA SER A 230 30.32 15.40 18.19
C SER A 230 28.95 16.08 18.35
N SER A 231 28.94 17.42 18.36
CA SER A 231 27.70 18.20 18.24
C SER A 231 27.21 18.31 16.79
N CYS A 232 27.82 17.54 15.88
CA CYS A 232 27.51 17.54 14.46
C CYS A 232 26.54 16.39 14.13
N TYR A 233 25.60 16.68 13.23
CA TYR A 233 24.62 15.73 12.72
C TYR A 233 24.91 15.45 11.25
N ARG A 234 24.72 14.20 10.82
CA ARG A 234 24.83 13.79 9.41
C ARG A 234 23.47 13.44 8.85
N LEU A 235 23.28 13.69 7.55
CA LEU A 235 22.10 13.18 6.85
C LEU A 235 22.23 11.65 6.65
N ALA A 236 21.15 10.91 6.83
CA ALA A 236 21.14 9.44 6.73
C ALA A 236 21.59 8.91 5.34
N ASP A 237 21.34 9.68 4.28
CA ASP A 237 21.56 9.29 2.87
C ASP A 237 22.91 9.69 2.26
N ARG A 238 23.80 10.38 3.00
CA ARG A 238 25.11 10.82 2.47
C ARG A 238 26.25 10.20 3.28
N PRO A 239 27.18 9.45 2.66
CA PRO A 239 28.38 8.98 3.35
C PRO A 239 29.27 10.18 3.71
N VAL A 240 29.87 10.13 4.89
CA VAL A 240 30.78 11.18 5.38
C VAL A 240 32.12 10.58 5.75
N LEU A 241 33.20 11.24 5.33
CA LEU A 241 34.54 10.99 5.83
C LEU A 241 34.69 11.70 7.18
N PHE A 242 34.69 10.92 8.25
CA PHE A 242 34.84 11.45 9.61
C PHE A 242 36.23 11.13 10.15
N VAL A 243 36.94 12.16 10.60
CA VAL A 243 38.19 12.02 11.36
C VAL A 243 37.94 12.49 12.78
N CYS A 244 38.08 11.58 13.75
CA CYS A 244 37.87 11.93 15.15
C CYS A 244 38.99 12.88 15.64
N PRO A 245 38.67 14.06 16.19
CA PRO A 245 39.69 14.99 16.69
C PRO A 245 40.39 14.49 17.98
N GLN A 246 39.79 13.53 18.69
CA GLN A 246 40.29 13.06 19.98
C GLN A 246 41.16 11.80 19.89
N CYS A 247 40.86 10.88 18.97
CA CYS A 247 41.65 9.64 18.78
C CYS A 247 42.24 9.50 17.37
N ASN A 248 42.00 10.46 16.47
CA ASN A 248 42.46 10.47 15.08
C ASN A 248 42.00 9.27 14.22
N HIS A 249 40.98 8.53 14.68
CA HIS A 249 40.36 7.43 13.94
C HIS A 249 39.64 7.96 12.69
N ARG A 250 39.86 7.31 11.54
CA ARG A 250 39.24 7.65 10.26
C ARG A 250 38.15 6.63 9.92
N ALA A 251 36.89 7.07 10.01
CA ALA A 251 35.76 6.29 9.54
C ALA A 251 35.43 6.70 8.10
N ASP A 252 35.58 5.75 7.17
CA ASP A 252 35.21 5.89 5.76
C ASP A 252 33.94 5.05 5.52
N GLU A 253 32.78 5.68 5.74
CA GLU A 253 31.48 5.00 5.65
C GLU A 253 31.15 4.51 4.23
N GLU A 254 31.81 5.04 3.19
CA GLU A 254 31.63 4.59 1.81
C GLU A 254 32.24 3.21 1.61
N LYS A 255 33.47 2.99 2.08
CA LYS A 255 34.13 1.67 2.04
C LYS A 255 33.43 0.62 2.89
N GLU A 256 32.92 1.00 4.07
CA GLU A 256 32.15 0.08 4.92
C GLU A 256 30.84 -0.38 4.25
N ARG A 257 30.13 0.52 3.57
CA ARG A 257 28.91 0.17 2.82
C ARG A 257 29.20 -0.81 1.69
N HIS A 258 30.25 -0.58 0.91
CA HIS A 258 30.66 -1.48 -0.17
C HIS A 258 31.03 -2.88 0.35
N ALA A 259 31.79 -2.96 1.45
CA ALA A 259 32.14 -4.24 2.07
C ALA A 259 30.92 -5.03 2.59
N ILE A 260 29.91 -4.33 3.12
CA ILE A 260 28.66 -4.98 3.59
C ILE A 260 27.82 -5.51 2.43
N ILE A 261 27.78 -4.80 1.29
CA ILE A 261 27.04 -5.22 0.10
C ILE A 261 27.69 -6.47 -0.50
N GLU A 262 29.02 -6.47 -0.65
CA GLU A 262 29.78 -7.63 -1.14
C GLU A 262 29.62 -8.85 -0.22
N ALA A 263 29.65 -8.66 1.10
CA ALA A 263 29.45 -9.74 2.07
C ALA A 263 28.01 -10.31 2.06
N LYS A 264 27.00 -9.51 1.67
CA LYS A 264 25.61 -9.98 1.53
C LYS A 264 25.41 -10.77 0.24
N GLN A 265 26.01 -10.33 -0.87
CA GLN A 265 25.97 -11.04 -2.15
C GLN A 265 26.64 -12.42 -2.04
N ALA A 266 27.83 -12.48 -1.41
CA ALA A 266 28.53 -13.75 -1.18
C ALA A 266 27.75 -14.76 -0.32
N LYS A 267 26.82 -14.31 0.54
CA LYS A 267 25.96 -15.19 1.34
C LYS A 267 24.72 -15.68 0.59
N GLN A 268 24.23 -14.95 -0.42
CA GLN A 268 23.11 -15.37 -1.25
C GLN A 268 23.50 -16.45 -2.26
N ASP A 269 24.75 -16.42 -2.75
CA ASP A 269 25.25 -17.40 -3.72
C ASP A 269 25.63 -18.75 -3.09
N ALA A 270 25.57 -18.88 -1.76
CA ALA A 270 26.06 -20.06 -1.01
C ALA A 270 24.96 -21.00 -0.49
N GLN A 271 23.68 -20.84 -0.87
CA GLN A 271 22.59 -21.74 -0.44
C GLN A 271 22.40 -22.91 -1.45
N PRO A 272 22.63 -24.19 -1.07
CA PRO A 272 22.51 -25.33 -1.97
C PRO A 272 21.05 -25.79 -2.13
N ALA A 273 20.68 -26.14 -3.36
CA ALA A 273 19.47 -26.89 -3.70
C ALA A 273 19.52 -28.30 -3.07
N LEU A 274 18.41 -28.71 -2.43
CA LEU A 274 18.16 -30.06 -1.91
C LEU A 274 16.87 -30.62 -2.55
N PRO A 275 16.69 -31.95 -2.64
CA PRO A 275 16.35 -32.64 -3.87
C PRO A 275 14.90 -33.17 -3.90
N GLU A 276 14.48 -33.51 -5.13
CA GLU A 276 13.33 -34.37 -5.46
C GLU A 276 13.28 -35.61 -4.56
N LYS A 277 12.06 -35.93 -4.07
CA LYS A 277 11.77 -37.17 -3.35
C LYS A 277 10.62 -37.88 -4.02
N ASP A 278 10.90 -39.11 -4.39
CA ASP A 278 10.10 -40.05 -5.17
C ASP A 278 8.74 -40.37 -4.52
N LYS A 279 7.72 -40.56 -5.36
CA LYS A 279 6.47 -41.24 -5.01
C LYS A 279 6.39 -42.54 -5.80
N GLU A 280 6.87 -43.60 -5.18
CA GLU A 280 6.51 -44.98 -5.48
C GLU A 280 5.25 -45.30 -4.68
N SER A 281 4.15 -45.64 -5.36
CA SER A 281 2.89 -46.03 -4.73
C SER A 281 2.54 -47.46 -5.13
N ASP A 282 2.81 -48.34 -4.18
CA ASP A 282 2.08 -49.54 -3.75
C ASP A 282 1.14 -50.24 -4.74
N LEU A 283 1.55 -51.47 -5.01
CA LEU A 283 0.77 -52.63 -5.42
C LEU A 283 -0.04 -53.12 -4.20
N HIS A 284 -1.38 -53.04 -4.24
CA HIS A 284 -2.36 -54.06 -3.78
C HIS A 284 -3.80 -53.56 -3.87
#